data_AF-A0A7S2AN63-F1
#
_entry.id   AF-A0A7S2AN63-F1
#
_cell.length_a   1.000
_cell.length_b   1.000
_cell.length_c   1.000
_cell.angle_alpha   90.00
_cell.angle_beta   90.00
_cell.angle_gamma   90.00
#
_symmetry.space_group_name_H-M   'P 1'
#
loop_
_entity.id
_entity.type
_entity.pdbx_description
1 polymer ?
#
loop_
_entity_poly.entity_id
_entity_poly.type
_entity_poly.pdbx_seq_one_letter_code
_entity_poly.pdbx_strand_id
1 'polypeptide(L)'
;KLLCHDISENPEVVALGAEYVSKEELMARSDVISLHAPLLPSTYHMIDEKAIDAMKPGCILINVSRGGLIDTDALIGGLKSGKVGGACLDVYEHEGGIFFRDYSARSMKARMTSMDNTFALLDSYPNTLITPHSAFLTQEALDNIARTTIANLWEMTNGEDLTNEVKVRK
;
A
#
# COMPACT_ATOMS: atom_id res chain seq x y z
N LYS A 1 -2.62 -22.44 -2.22
CA LYS A 1 -1.99 -22.61 -0.88
C LYS A 1 -1.84 -21.22 -0.28
N LEU A 2 -2.19 -21.02 1.00
CA LEU A 2 -2.09 -19.71 1.66
C LEU A 2 -0.87 -19.70 2.59
N LEU A 3 0.06 -18.78 2.35
CA LEU A 3 1.23 -18.55 3.19
C LEU A 3 1.06 -17.20 3.88
N CYS A 4 1.48 -17.10 5.14
CA CYS A 4 1.42 -15.87 5.92
C CYS A 4 2.77 -15.60 6.58
N HIS A 5 3.13 -14.34 6.70
CA HIS A 5 4.26 -13.89 7.50
C HIS A 5 3.80 -12.71 8.36
N ASP A 6 3.97 -12.84 9.66
CA ASP A 6 3.68 -11.79 10.63
C ASP A 6 4.64 -11.96 11.83
N ILE A 7 4.80 -10.91 12.63
CA ILE A 7 5.58 -10.96 13.88
C ILE A 7 4.89 -11.83 14.94
N SER A 8 3.57 -12.03 14.82
CA SER A 8 2.79 -12.91 15.69
C SER A 8 1.77 -13.68 14.88
N GLU A 9 1.62 -14.98 15.17
CA GLU A 9 0.57 -15.78 14.55
C GLU A 9 -0.81 -15.34 15.03
N ASN A 10 -1.77 -15.28 14.10
CA ASN A 10 -3.17 -15.05 14.40
C ASN A 10 -3.92 -16.39 14.32
N PRO A 11 -4.51 -16.89 15.42
CA PRO A 11 -5.27 -18.14 15.45
C PRO A 11 -6.40 -18.20 14.43
N GLU A 12 -7.06 -17.08 14.12
CA GLU A 12 -8.14 -17.02 13.13
C GLU A 12 -7.59 -17.27 11.71
N VAL A 13 -6.40 -16.74 11.41
CA VAL A 13 -5.73 -16.93 10.11
C VAL A 13 -5.23 -18.37 9.97
N VAL A 14 -4.72 -18.97 11.04
CA VAL A 14 -4.38 -20.41 11.08
C VAL A 14 -5.63 -21.27 10.86
N ALA A 15 -6.76 -20.92 11.48
CA ALA A 15 -8.03 -21.62 11.30
C ALA A 15 -8.58 -21.55 9.86
N LEU A 16 -8.24 -20.50 9.12
CA LEU A 16 -8.50 -20.38 7.67
C LEU A 16 -7.56 -21.24 6.80
N GLY A 17 -6.60 -21.94 7.41
CA GLY A 17 -5.67 -22.83 6.72
C GLY A 17 -4.39 -22.14 6.21
N ALA A 18 -4.04 -20.97 6.77
CA ALA A 18 -2.77 -20.32 6.47
C ALA A 18 -1.59 -21.07 7.12
N GLU A 19 -0.50 -21.24 6.38
CA GLU A 19 0.79 -21.69 6.89
C GLU A 19 1.65 -20.46 7.20
N TYR A 20 1.99 -20.25 8.47
CA TYR A 20 2.93 -19.21 8.86
C TYR A 20 4.36 -19.64 8.52
N VAL A 21 5.08 -18.78 7.80
CA VAL A 21 6.43 -19.02 7.30
C VAL A 21 7.31 -17.78 7.49
N SER A 22 8.62 -17.94 7.29
CA SER A 22 9.51 -16.79 7.23
C SER A 22 9.21 -15.91 6.01
N LYS A 23 9.64 -14.65 6.06
CA LYS A 23 9.51 -13.72 4.92
C LYS A 23 10.21 -14.30 3.69
N GLU A 24 11.39 -14.89 3.86
CA GLU A 24 12.20 -15.46 2.79
C GLU A 24 11.48 -16.64 2.11
N GLU A 25 10.87 -17.52 2.90
CA GLU A 25 10.06 -18.61 2.37
C GLU A 25 8.81 -18.11 1.64
N LEU A 26 8.14 -17.10 2.18
CA LEU A 26 6.98 -16.47 1.54
C LEU A 26 7.37 -15.94 0.15
N MET A 27 8.46 -15.19 0.04
CA MET A 27 8.94 -14.64 -1.24
C MET A 27 9.25 -15.76 -2.24
N ALA A 28 10.00 -16.79 -1.82
CA ALA A 28 10.47 -17.85 -2.69
C ALA A 28 9.37 -18.79 -3.19
N ARG A 29 8.24 -18.89 -2.47
CA ARG A 29 7.17 -19.87 -2.73
C ARG A 29 5.92 -19.25 -3.36
N SER A 30 5.73 -17.93 -3.25
CA SER A 30 4.48 -17.28 -3.64
C SER A 30 4.43 -16.90 -5.12
N ASP A 31 3.30 -17.20 -5.76
CA ASP A 31 2.96 -16.71 -7.10
C ASP A 31 2.38 -15.28 -7.06
N VAL A 32 1.72 -14.95 -5.95
CA VAL A 32 1.12 -13.64 -5.67
C VAL A 32 1.45 -13.27 -4.24
N ILE A 33 1.92 -12.05 -4.03
CA ILE A 33 2.26 -11.49 -2.71
C ILE A 33 1.43 -10.25 -2.49
N SER A 34 0.72 -10.18 -1.36
CA SER A 34 -0.07 -9.01 -0.96
C SER A 34 0.42 -8.45 0.37
N LEU A 35 0.63 -7.13 0.42
CA LEU A 35 1.17 -6.46 1.60
C LEU A 35 0.06 -5.88 2.47
N HIS A 36 0.04 -6.30 3.73
CA HIS A 36 -0.89 -5.83 4.78
C HIS A 36 -0.20 -5.35 6.06
N ALA A 37 1.13 -5.20 6.01
CA ALA A 37 1.92 -4.72 7.15
C ALA A 37 1.78 -3.20 7.34
N PRO A 38 1.86 -2.68 8.57
CA PRO A 38 1.95 -1.25 8.82
C PRO A 38 3.31 -0.72 8.36
N LEU A 39 3.39 0.59 8.10
CA LEU A 39 4.67 1.27 7.86
C LEU A 39 5.34 1.62 9.19
N LEU A 40 6.46 0.96 9.45
CA LEU A 40 7.34 1.10 10.61
C LEU A 40 8.79 1.18 10.12
N PRO A 41 9.76 1.62 10.94
CA PRO A 41 11.16 1.56 10.56
C PRO A 41 11.63 0.15 10.15
N SER A 42 11.04 -0.90 10.73
CA SER A 42 11.36 -2.30 10.41
C SER A 42 10.70 -2.84 9.13
N THR A 43 9.66 -2.17 8.63
CA THR A 43 8.91 -2.57 7.42
C THR A 43 9.09 -1.60 6.26
N TYR A 44 9.76 -0.47 6.50
CA TYR A 44 10.19 0.46 5.47
C TYR A 44 11.08 -0.25 4.45
N HIS A 45 10.71 -0.17 3.17
CA HIS A 45 11.38 -0.85 2.06
C HIS A 45 11.59 -2.36 2.31
N MET A 46 10.63 -3.01 2.99
CA MET A 46 10.70 -4.46 3.21
C MET A 46 10.67 -5.26 1.90
N ILE A 47 10.14 -4.66 0.83
CA ILE A 47 10.28 -5.09 -0.55
C ILE A 47 11.33 -4.21 -1.24
N ASP A 48 12.59 -4.59 -1.08
CA ASP A 48 13.77 -4.03 -1.74
C ASP A 48 14.24 -4.93 -2.89
N GLU A 49 15.37 -4.60 -3.53
CA GLU A 49 15.97 -5.39 -4.61
C GLU A 49 16.22 -6.85 -4.17
N LYS A 50 16.74 -7.05 -2.96
CA LYS A 50 17.01 -8.39 -2.42
C LYS A 50 15.74 -9.21 -2.22
N ALA A 51 14.66 -8.58 -1.74
CA ALA A 51 13.37 -9.22 -1.58
C ALA A 51 12.78 -9.62 -2.94
N ILE A 52 12.87 -8.73 -3.94
CA ILE A 52 12.43 -9.01 -5.31
C ILE A 52 13.23 -10.15 -5.92
N ASP A 53 14.54 -10.20 -5.70
CA ASP A 53 15.39 -11.29 -6.18
C ASP A 53 15.02 -12.65 -5.58
N ALA A 54 14.52 -12.66 -4.35
CA ALA A 54 14.02 -13.87 -3.70
C ALA A 54 12.64 -14.30 -4.21
N MET A 55 11.89 -13.44 -4.91
CA MET A 55 10.56 -13.78 -5.44
C MET A 55 10.65 -14.82 -6.56
N LYS A 56 9.55 -15.54 -6.81
CA LYS A 56 9.42 -16.36 -8.02
C LYS A 56 9.45 -15.46 -9.27
N PRO A 57 10.08 -15.89 -10.38
CA PRO A 57 9.96 -15.18 -11.65
C PRO A 57 8.49 -15.06 -12.08
N GLY A 58 8.07 -13.86 -12.48
CA GLY A 58 6.69 -13.57 -12.85
C GLY A 58 5.72 -13.39 -11.68
N CYS A 59 6.22 -13.24 -10.44
CA CYS A 59 5.37 -13.03 -9.26
C CYS A 59 4.55 -11.74 -9.40
N ILE A 60 3.28 -11.79 -8.96
CA ILE A 60 2.43 -10.59 -8.87
C ILE A 60 2.58 -9.97 -7.49
N LEU A 61 2.85 -8.67 -7.43
CA LEU A 61 2.96 -7.91 -6.18
C LEU A 61 1.76 -6.97 -6.01
N ILE A 62 1.11 -7.03 -4.85
CA ILE A 62 -0.05 -6.20 -4.52
C ILE A 62 0.28 -5.38 -3.26
N ASN A 63 0.10 -4.07 -3.31
CA ASN A 63 0.22 -3.19 -2.15
C ASN A 63 -0.97 -2.23 -2.08
N VAL A 64 -1.78 -2.41 -1.05
CA VAL A 64 -2.92 -1.54 -0.71
C VAL A 64 -2.76 -0.93 0.69
N SER A 65 -1.56 -1.01 1.26
CA SER A 65 -1.30 -0.66 2.66
C SER A 65 -0.60 0.68 2.80
N ARG A 66 0.69 0.73 2.47
CA ARG A 66 1.52 1.94 2.57
C ARG A 66 2.58 1.94 1.48
N GLY A 67 2.78 3.08 0.82
CA GLY A 67 3.74 3.23 -0.26
C GLY A 67 5.16 2.81 0.14
N GLY A 68 5.65 3.34 1.27
CA GLY A 68 7.02 3.08 1.76
C GLY A 68 7.32 1.65 2.21
N LEU A 69 6.43 0.67 2.03
CA LEU A 69 6.77 -0.75 2.19
C LEU A 69 7.58 -1.29 1.01
N ILE A 70 7.47 -0.64 -0.15
CA ILE A 70 8.15 -1.01 -1.39
C ILE A 70 9.15 0.08 -1.73
N ASP A 71 10.40 -0.31 -2.00
CA ASP A 71 11.32 0.54 -2.73
C ASP A 71 10.86 0.60 -4.20
N THR A 72 10.43 1.78 -4.65
CA THR A 72 9.85 1.94 -5.99
C THR A 72 10.88 1.68 -7.09
N ASP A 73 12.14 2.05 -6.88
CA ASP A 73 13.19 1.83 -7.88
C ASP A 73 13.49 0.33 -8.03
N ALA A 74 13.50 -0.39 -6.91
CA ALA A 74 13.61 -1.84 -6.91
C ALA A 74 12.44 -2.50 -7.66
N LEU A 75 11.20 -2.04 -7.41
CA LEU A 75 10.02 -2.53 -8.13
C LEU A 75 10.13 -2.29 -9.64
N ILE A 76 10.56 -1.10 -10.06
CA ILE A 76 10.79 -0.78 -11.47
C ILE A 76 11.83 -1.74 -12.09
N GLY A 77 12.93 -2.03 -11.38
CA GLY A 77 13.91 -3.03 -11.80
C GLY A 77 13.32 -4.43 -11.93
N GLY A 78 12.50 -4.84 -10.96
CA GLY A 78 11.78 -6.12 -10.95
C GLY A 78 10.81 -6.27 -12.11
N LEU A 79 10.05 -5.20 -12.43
CA LEU A 79 9.12 -5.18 -13.57
C LEU A 79 9.85 -5.23 -14.91
N LYS A 80 10.92 -4.43 -15.07
CA LYS A 80 11.74 -4.41 -16.30
C LYS A 80 12.39 -5.76 -16.60
N SER A 81 12.87 -6.46 -15.58
CA SER A 81 13.51 -7.78 -15.73
C SER A 81 12.52 -8.92 -15.91
N GLY A 82 11.22 -8.69 -15.66
CA GLY A 82 10.19 -9.72 -15.63
C GLY A 82 10.22 -10.60 -14.37
N LYS A 83 11.07 -10.27 -13.39
CA LYS A 83 11.09 -10.92 -12.08
C LYS A 83 9.75 -10.69 -11.37
N VAL A 84 9.25 -9.46 -11.40
CA VAL A 84 7.87 -9.12 -11.06
C VAL A 84 7.04 -9.16 -12.34
N GLY A 85 6.09 -10.09 -12.40
CA GLY A 85 5.20 -10.28 -13.54
C GLY A 85 4.13 -9.20 -13.66
N GLY A 86 3.76 -8.58 -12.53
CA GLY A 86 2.88 -7.43 -12.50
C GLY A 86 2.75 -6.83 -11.10
N ALA A 87 2.29 -5.57 -11.04
CA ALA A 87 2.12 -4.84 -9.80
C ALA A 87 0.71 -4.23 -9.71
N CYS A 88 0.06 -4.34 -8.55
CA CYS A 88 -1.21 -3.67 -8.25
C CYS A 88 -1.03 -2.79 -7.02
N LEU A 89 -1.09 -1.47 -7.22
CA LEU A 89 -0.73 -0.48 -6.22
C LEU A 89 -1.90 0.46 -5.98
N ASP A 90 -2.44 0.47 -4.76
CA ASP A 90 -3.39 1.52 -4.34
C ASP A 90 -2.66 2.68 -3.60
N VAL A 91 -1.35 2.53 -3.38
CA VAL A 91 -0.50 3.44 -2.61
C VAL A 91 0.83 3.66 -3.32
N TYR A 92 1.47 4.81 -3.10
CA TYR A 92 2.78 5.14 -3.66
C TYR A 92 3.63 5.91 -2.64
N GLU A 93 4.95 5.66 -2.62
CA GLU A 93 5.88 6.24 -1.62
C GLU A 93 5.84 7.77 -1.57
N HIS A 94 5.64 8.41 -2.73
CA HIS A 94 5.55 9.85 -2.87
C HIS A 94 4.17 10.30 -3.35
N GLU A 95 3.10 9.64 -2.88
CA GLU A 95 1.72 10.00 -3.24
C GLU A 95 1.32 11.43 -2.86
N GLY A 96 2.04 12.04 -1.91
CA GLY A 96 1.86 13.41 -1.45
C GLY A 96 1.91 14.42 -2.59
N GLY A 97 0.76 15.03 -2.88
CA GLY A 97 0.64 16.01 -3.97
C GLY A 97 0.38 15.39 -5.34
N ILE A 98 0.37 14.07 -5.49
CA ILE A 98 -0.02 13.35 -6.72
C ILE A 98 -1.47 12.87 -6.58
N PHE A 99 -1.76 12.12 -5.52
CA PHE A 99 -3.08 11.54 -5.30
C PHE A 99 -4.12 12.59 -4.88
N PHE A 100 -5.39 12.23 -5.05
CA PHE A 100 -6.57 13.07 -4.74
C PHE A 100 -6.64 14.40 -5.50
N ARG A 101 -6.00 14.48 -6.67
CA ARG A 101 -5.96 15.67 -7.52
C ARG A 101 -6.23 15.32 -8.97
N ASP A 102 -7.05 16.14 -9.63
CA ASP A 102 -7.20 16.06 -11.08
C ASP A 102 -6.10 16.88 -11.79
N TYR A 103 -5.21 16.17 -12.47
CA TYR A 103 -4.17 16.73 -13.33
C TYR A 103 -4.56 16.78 -14.81
N SER A 104 -5.64 16.11 -15.22
CA SER A 104 -6.06 16.00 -16.62
C SER A 104 -6.55 17.33 -17.19
N ALA A 105 -7.25 18.12 -16.37
CA ALA A 105 -7.77 19.44 -16.72
C ALA A 105 -6.75 20.59 -16.59
N ARG A 106 -5.52 20.31 -16.14
CA ARG A 106 -4.48 21.34 -15.96
C ARG A 106 -3.76 21.64 -17.26
N SER A 107 -3.20 22.86 -17.37
CA SER A 107 -2.37 23.24 -18.52
C SER A 107 -1.14 22.33 -18.64
N MET A 108 -0.65 22.14 -19.87
CA MET A 108 0.53 21.32 -20.14
C MET A 108 1.73 21.74 -19.29
N LYS A 109 1.99 23.06 -19.18
CA LYS A 109 3.06 23.60 -18.34
C LYS A 109 2.90 23.18 -16.88
N ALA A 110 1.71 23.30 -16.31
CA ALA A 110 1.44 22.92 -14.93
C ALA A 110 1.65 21.41 -14.72
N ARG A 111 1.17 20.57 -15.65
CA ARG A 111 1.37 19.12 -15.61
C ARG A 111 2.85 18.75 -15.64
N MET A 112 3.63 19.37 -16.52
CA MET A 112 5.06 19.09 -16.64
C MET A 112 5.86 19.54 -15.40
N THR A 113 5.51 20.68 -14.79
CA THR A 113 6.22 21.18 -13.60
C THR A 113 5.94 20.35 -12.34
N SER A 114 4.78 19.69 -12.25
CA SER A 114 4.40 18.85 -11.12
C SER A 114 4.52 17.35 -11.41
N MET A 115 5.21 16.96 -12.48
CA MET A 115 5.29 15.57 -12.90
C MET A 115 6.29 14.79 -12.04
N ASP A 116 5.85 13.67 -11.50
CA ASP A 116 6.71 12.65 -10.93
C ASP A 116 7.07 11.66 -12.05
N ASN A 117 8.34 11.63 -12.45
CA ASN A 117 8.82 10.79 -13.54
C ASN A 117 8.80 9.30 -13.17
N THR A 118 9.04 8.97 -11.90
CA THR A 118 9.04 7.59 -11.40
C THR A 118 7.63 7.05 -11.43
N PHE A 119 6.66 7.82 -10.94
CA PHE A 119 5.24 7.49 -11.03
C PHE A 119 4.77 7.34 -12.48
N ALA A 120 5.11 8.31 -13.35
CA ALA A 120 4.70 8.28 -14.75
C ALA A 120 5.30 7.07 -15.51
N LEU A 121 6.53 6.67 -15.18
CA LEU A 121 7.15 5.46 -15.72
C LEU A 121 6.40 4.20 -15.24
N LEU A 122 6.10 4.13 -13.94
CA LEU A 122 5.40 3.00 -13.35
C LEU A 122 3.98 2.83 -13.93
N ASP A 123 3.24 3.93 -14.07
CA ASP A 123 1.90 3.99 -14.69
C ASP A 123 1.93 3.62 -16.18
N SER A 124 3.07 3.82 -16.86
CA SER A 124 3.22 3.45 -18.27
C SER A 124 3.38 1.94 -18.50
N TYR A 125 3.66 1.15 -17.45
CA TYR A 125 3.87 -0.28 -17.61
C TYR A 125 2.54 -1.03 -17.84
N PRO A 126 2.44 -1.85 -18.90
CA PRO A 126 1.19 -2.53 -19.25
C PRO A 126 0.76 -3.59 -18.23
N ASN A 127 1.68 -4.04 -17.38
CA ASN A 127 1.47 -4.99 -16.29
C ASN A 127 1.43 -4.33 -14.91
N THR A 128 1.22 -3.01 -14.86
CA THR A 128 1.02 -2.27 -13.62
C THR A 128 -0.39 -1.67 -13.59
N LEU A 129 -1.08 -1.85 -12.46
CA LEU A 129 -2.36 -1.24 -12.17
C LEU A 129 -2.20 -0.34 -10.95
N ILE A 130 -2.54 0.93 -11.11
CA ILE A 130 -2.49 1.91 -10.02
C ILE A 130 -3.88 2.47 -9.76
N THR A 131 -4.30 2.48 -8.51
CA THR A 131 -5.51 3.18 -8.05
C THR A 131 -5.16 4.23 -7.01
N PRO A 132 -5.88 5.37 -6.96
CA PRO A 132 -5.47 6.51 -6.14
C PRO A 132 -5.98 6.41 -4.71
N HIS A 133 -5.42 5.49 -3.91
CA HIS A 133 -5.70 5.34 -2.47
C HIS A 133 -7.20 5.20 -2.20
N SER A 134 -7.82 4.27 -2.91
CA SER A 134 -9.25 4.02 -2.97
C SER A 134 -9.67 2.67 -2.39
N ALA A 135 -8.76 1.86 -1.85
CA ALA A 135 -9.09 0.55 -1.27
C ALA A 135 -10.10 0.64 -0.12
N PHE A 136 -10.15 1.77 0.59
CA PHE A 136 -11.13 2.02 1.64
C PHE A 136 -12.48 2.54 1.11
N LEU A 137 -12.57 2.97 -0.16
CA LEU A 137 -13.67 3.77 -0.70
C LEU A 137 -14.90 2.89 -1.04
N THR A 138 -15.55 2.39 0.00
CA THR A 138 -16.77 1.57 -0.05
C THR A 138 -17.90 2.27 0.70
N GLN A 139 -19.15 1.91 0.42
CA GLN A 139 -20.30 2.51 1.09
C GLN A 139 -20.24 2.27 2.61
N GLU A 140 -19.89 1.05 3.01
CA GLU A 140 -19.80 0.61 4.40
C GLU A 140 -18.72 1.39 5.16
N ALA A 141 -17.55 1.59 4.55
CA ALA A 141 -16.48 2.37 5.16
C ALA A 141 -16.84 3.86 5.26
N LEU A 142 -17.45 4.44 4.23
CA LEU A 142 -17.90 5.83 4.25
C LEU A 142 -18.97 6.07 5.32
N ASP A 143 -19.90 5.13 5.48
CA ASP A 143 -20.92 5.18 6.54
C ASP A 143 -20.27 5.15 7.93
N ASN A 144 -19.27 4.29 8.14
CA ASN A 144 -18.54 4.21 9.40
C ASN A 144 -17.72 5.48 9.68
N ILE A 145 -17.07 6.05 8.66
CA ILE A 145 -16.34 7.32 8.76
C ILE A 145 -17.30 8.44 9.16
N ALA A 146 -18.47 8.52 8.52
CA ALA A 146 -19.48 9.54 8.83
C ALA A 146 -19.98 9.41 10.27
N ARG A 147 -20.35 8.20 10.70
CA ARG A 147 -20.81 7.93 12.07
C ARG A 147 -19.75 8.28 13.11
N THR A 148 -18.50 7.85 12.89
CA THR A 148 -17.38 8.13 13.80
C THR A 148 -17.10 9.63 13.88
N THR A 149 -17.16 10.34 12.75
CA THR A 149 -16.98 11.80 12.71
C THR A 149 -18.05 12.52 13.53
N ILE A 150 -19.32 12.11 13.39
CA ILE A 150 -20.43 12.67 14.18
C ILE A 150 -20.23 12.37 15.67
N ALA A 151 -19.83 11.15 16.02
CA ALA A 151 -19.56 10.78 17.42
C ALA A 151 -18.44 11.64 18.03
N ASN A 152 -17.33 11.87 17.32
CA ASN A 152 -16.25 12.74 17.79
C ASN A 152 -16.72 14.19 18.02
N LEU A 153 -17.60 14.71 17.16
CA LEU A 153 -18.19 16.04 17.33
C LEU A 153 -19.11 16.10 18.56
N TRP A 154 -19.84 15.02 18.82
CA TRP A 154 -20.68 14.89 20.02
C TRP A 154 -19.84 14.89 21.29
N GLU A 155 -18.77 14.07 21.34
CA GLU A 155 -17.82 14.05 22.47
C GLU A 155 -17.27 15.46 22.73
N MET A 156 -16.83 16.16 21.67
CA MET A 156 -16.28 17.51 21.76
C MET A 156 -17.29 18.54 22.26
N THR A 157 -18.53 18.50 21.77
CA THR A 157 -19.54 19.52 22.10
C THR A 157 -20.13 19.34 23.50
N ASN A 158 -20.15 18.12 24.02
CA ASN A 158 -20.61 17.83 25.38
C ASN A 158 -19.50 17.85 26.44
N GLY A 159 -18.24 18.06 26.03
CA GLY A 159 -17.11 18.07 26.94
C GLY A 159 -16.78 16.68 27.50
N GLU A 160 -17.04 15.63 26.72
CA GLU A 160 -16.65 14.26 27.03
C GLU A 160 -15.17 14.03 26.67
N ASP A 161 -14.62 12.89 27.09
CA ASP A 161 -13.27 12.48 26.69
C ASP A 161 -13.23 12.21 25.17
N LEU A 162 -12.24 12.80 24.49
CA LEU A 162 -12.10 12.68 23.04
C LEU A 162 -11.42 11.36 22.65
N THR A 163 -12.20 10.36 22.26
CA THR A 163 -11.70 9.01 21.95
C THR A 163 -10.65 9.03 20.83
N ASN A 164 -10.86 9.86 19.82
CA ASN A 164 -10.04 9.92 18.60
C ASN A 164 -9.19 11.20 18.52
N GLU A 165 -8.75 11.75 19.67
CA GLU A 165 -7.95 12.97 19.71
C GLU A 165 -6.63 12.84 18.91
N VAL A 166 -6.42 13.75 17.95
CA VAL A 166 -5.13 13.87 17.25
C VAL A 166 -4.22 14.81 18.02
N LYS A 167 -3.28 14.23 18.77
CA LYS A 167 -2.26 15.00 19.49
C LYS A 167 -1.17 15.45 18.53
N VAL A 168 -1.01 16.78 18.39
CA VAL A 168 0.13 17.35 17.66
C VAL A 168 1.40 16.99 18.42
N ARG A 169 2.26 16.15 17.82
CA ARG A 169 3.62 15.92 18.34
C ARG A 169 4.41 17.21 18.12
N LYS A 170 4.85 17.84 19.22
CA LYS A 170 5.79 18.96 19.21
C LYS A 170 7.19 18.50 18.83
#